data_AF-A0A7V9K8W5-F1
#
_entry.id   AF-A0A7V9K8W5-F1
#
_cell.length_a   1.000
_cell.length_b   1.000
_cell.length_c   1.000
_cell.angle_alpha   90.00
_cell.angle_beta   90.00
_cell.angle_gamma   90.00
#
_symmetry.space_group_name_H-M   'P 1'
#
loop_
_entity.id
_entity.type
_entity.pdbx_description
1 polymer ?
#
loop_
_entity_poly.entity_id
_entity_poly.type
_entity_poly.pdbx_seq_one_letter_code
_entity_poly.pdbx_strand_id
1 'polypeptide(L)' 'METARGGRPADLVVRGGTIANVYSGELHEGDVAVSAGRIAYLGTQPEA' A
#
# COMPACT_ATOMS: atom_id res chain seq x y z
N MET A 1 -12.47 4.63 0.71
CA MET A 1 -11.88 5.23 -0.50
C MET A 1 -12.19 4.32 -1.69
N GLU A 2 -12.61 4.87 -2.82
CA GLU A 2 -12.89 4.09 -4.04
C GLU A 2 -11.64 3.33 -4.53
N THR A 3 -10.46 3.96 -4.44
CA THR A 3 -9.15 3.34 -4.74
C THR A 3 -8.85 2.12 -3.86
N ALA A 4 -9.15 2.19 -2.56
CA ALA A 4 -8.94 1.06 -1.65
C ALA A 4 -9.84 -0.14 -1.97
N ARG A 5 -10.98 0.10 -2.63
CA ARG A 5 -11.91 -0.94 -3.09
C ARG A 5 -11.60 -1.41 -4.53
N GLY A 6 -10.55 -0.88 -5.16
CA GLY A 6 -10.21 -1.18 -6.55
C GLY A 6 -11.07 -0.48 -7.61
N GLY A 7 -11.98 0.43 -7.21
CA GLY A 7 -12.85 1.15 -8.16
C GLY A 7 -12.14 2.24 -8.96
N ARG A 8 -10.95 2.66 -8.51
CA ARG A 8 -10.10 3.65 -9.18
C ARG A 8 -8.63 3.28 -9.00
N PRO A 9 -7.76 3.44 -10.02
CA PRO A 9 -6.32 3.26 -9.84
C PRO A 9 -5.73 4.24 -8.82
N ALA A 10 -4.67 3.82 -8.14
CA ALA A 10 -3.90 4.68 -7.26
C ALA A 10 -3.01 5.63 -8.06
N ASP A 11 -2.67 6.78 -7.47
CA ASP A 11 -1.78 7.77 -8.09
C ASP A 11 -0.33 7.28 -8.09
N LEU A 12 0.05 6.50 -7.09
CA LEU A 12 1.36 5.87 -6.96
C LEU A 12 1.21 4.48 -6.32
N VAL A 13 1.97 3.52 -6.84
CA VAL A 13 2.11 2.19 -6.24
C VAL A 13 3.60 1.87 -6.10
N VAL A 14 4.02 1.60 -4.86
CA VAL A 14 5.34 1.04 -4.55
C VAL A 14 5.16 -0.46 -4.36
N ARG A 15 5.93 -1.27 -5.10
CA ARG A 15 5.81 -2.73 -5.09
C ARG A 15 7.05 -3.40 -4.53
N GLY A 16 6.87 -4.52 -3.83
CA GLY A 16 7.96 -5.35 -3.31
C GLY A 16 8.86 -4.61 -2.32
N GLY A 17 8.29 -3.67 -1.55
CA GLY A 17 9.02 -2.87 -0.58
C GLY A 17 9.00 -3.50 0.81
N THR A 18 9.85 -2.96 1.70
CA THR A 18 9.79 -3.24 3.14
C THR A 18 9.12 -2.07 3.86
N ILE A 19 7.97 -2.34 4.45
CA ILE A 19 7.17 -1.41 5.24
C ILE A 19 7.68 -1.47 6.68
N ALA A 20 8.28 -0.38 7.15
CA ALA A 20 8.69 -0.24 8.54
C ALA A 20 7.53 0.26 9.40
N ASN A 21 7.05 -0.59 10.31
CA ASN A 21 6.10 -0.20 11.33
C ASN A 21 6.86 0.53 12.44
N VAL A 22 6.83 1.86 12.42
CA VAL A 22 7.52 2.69 13.42
C VAL A 22 6.90 2.63 14.82
N TYR A 23 5.70 2.07 14.96
CA TYR A 23 5.06 1.89 16.26
C TYR A 23 5.52 0.60 16.96
N SER A 24 5.62 -0.53 16.25
CA SER A 24 6.06 -1.81 16.82
C SER A 24 7.56 -2.09 16.61
N GLY A 25 8.20 -1.42 15.64
CA GLY A 25 9.56 -1.71 15.20
C GLY A 25 9.66 -2.86 14.20
N GLU A 26 8.54 -3.43 13.77
CA GLU A 26 8.51 -4.56 12.84
C GLU A 26 8.70 -4.12 11.38
N LEU A 27 9.30 -5.01 10.59
CA LEU A 27 9.45 -4.85 9.15
C LEU A 27 8.53 -5.85 8.45
N HIS A 28 7.70 -5.36 7.53
CA HIS A 28 6.78 -6.18 6.76
C HIS A 28 7.05 -6.04 5.27
N GLU A 29 7.12 -7.15 4.55
CA GLU A 29 7.18 -7.10 3.09
C GLU A 29 5.80 -6.85 2.50
N GLY A 30 5.73 -5.96 1.51
CA GLY A 30 4.47 -5.69 0.83
C GLY A 30 4.50 -4.49 -0.10
N ASP A 31 3.32 -4.18 -0.60
CA ASP A 31 3.06 -3.09 -1.51
C ASP A 31 2.33 -1.95 -0.80
N VAL A 32 2.53 -0.74 -1.30
CA VAL A 32 1.90 0.48 -0.79
C VAL A 32 1.25 1.21 -1.95
N ALA A 33 -0.04 1.52 -1.83
CA ALA A 33 -0.76 2.34 -2.79
C ALA A 33 -1.15 3.69 -2.17
N VAL A 34 -0.92 4.78 -2.90
CA VAL A 34 -1.19 6.15 -2.46
C VAL A 34 -2.19 6.81 -3.42
N SER A 35 -3.19 7.50 -2.86
CA SER A 35 -4.22 8.23 -3.60
C SER A 35 -4.52 9.56 -2.91
N ALA A 36 -4.49 10.65 -3.67
CA ALA A 36 -4.69 12.02 -3.20
C ALA A 36 -3.86 12.38 -1.95
N GLY A 37 -2.58 11.97 -1.94
CA GLY A 37 -1.66 12.21 -0.83
C GLY A 37 -1.94 11.38 0.44
N ARG A 38 -2.81 10.36 0.37
CA ARG A 38 -3.12 9.45 1.48
C ARG A 38 -2.84 8.00 1.10
N ILE A 39 -2.40 7.22 2.08
CA ILE A 39 -2.23 5.78 1.93
C ILE A 39 -3.63 5.15 1.72
N ALA A 40 -3.82 4.50 0.58
CA ALA A 40 -5.05 3.81 0.23
C ALA A 40 -4.97 2.30 0.51
N TYR A 41 -3.77 1.71 0.48
CA TYR A 41 -3.55 0.29 0.72
C TYR A 41 -2.13 0.03 1.27
N LEU A 42 -2.02 -0.96 2.15
CA LEU A 42 -0.79 -1.55 2.69
C LEU A 42 -0.98 -3.07 2.74
N GLY A 43 -0.08 -3.82 2.12
CA GLY A 43 -0.09 -5.28 2.18
C GLY A 43 0.50 -5.91 0.94
N THR A 44 0.66 -7.22 0.96
CA THR A 44 1.12 -7.99 -0.20
C THR A 44 -0.07 -8.18 -1.13
N GLN A 45 -0.06 -7.53 -2.30
CA GLN A 45 -1.10 -7.80 -3.28
C GLN A 45 -0.78 -9.16 -3.91
N PRO A 46 -1.63 -10.19 -3.80
CA PRO A 46 -1.46 -11.37 -4.62
C PRO A 46 -1.55 -10.93 -6.08
N GLU A 47 -0.67 -11.48 -6.89
CA GLU A 47 -0.55 -11.21 -8.32
C GLU A 47 -1.93 -11.35 -8.96
N ALA A 48 -2.36 -10.33 -9.71
CA ALA A 48 -3.65 -10.31 -10.40
C ALA A 48 -3.61 -11.14 -11.68
#